data_AF-A0A7J7XXE7-F1
#
_entry.id   AF-A0A7J7XXE7-F1
#
_cell.length_a   1.000
_cell.length_b   1.000
_cell.length_c   1.000
_cell.angle_alpha   90.00
_cell.angle_beta   90.00
_cell.angle_gamma   90.00
#
_symmetry.space_group_name_H-M   'P 1'
#
loop_
_entity.id
_entity.type
_entity.pdbx_description
1 polymer ?
#
loop_
_entity_poly.entity_id
_entity_poly.type
_entity_poly.pdbx_seq_one_letter_code
_entity_poly.pdbx_strand_id
1 'polypeptide(L)'
;MDTKPYWTTRDVALSVHRSFRMVGLFSHGFLAGCAVWNIIVIYVLADQLSNLSNLLQQYKTLAYPFQSLLYLLLALSTVSAFDRIDFAKISVAIRNFLALDPTAFASFLYVAALTLSLSQQMTSDRIHLYTPSSVNGSLWAAGNEKQVLQPWILVNLVLAILVGLSWLFLSYRPGMDLSEELMFSSEVEEYPDKGINASS
;
A
#
# COMPACT_ATOMS: atom_id res chain seq x y z
N MET A 1 -2.21 -38.59 29.80
CA MET A 1 -2.02 -38.43 28.35
C MET A 1 -2.65 -37.10 28.00
N ASP A 2 -1.84 -36.06 27.83
CA ASP A 2 -2.33 -34.72 27.54
C ASP A 2 -2.75 -34.67 26.07
N THR A 3 -4.06 -34.74 25.84
CA THR A 3 -4.66 -34.49 24.52
C THR A 3 -4.34 -33.06 24.13
N LYS A 4 -3.41 -32.88 23.18
CA LYS A 4 -3.18 -31.60 22.51
C LYS A 4 -4.54 -31.04 22.07
N PRO A 5 -4.90 -29.79 22.45
CA PRO A 5 -6.16 -29.22 22.02
C PRO A 5 -6.18 -29.16 20.49
N TYR A 6 -7.23 -29.73 19.89
CA TYR A 6 -7.47 -29.64 18.46
C TYR A 6 -7.72 -28.17 18.11
N TRP A 7 -7.02 -27.67 17.09
CA TRP A 7 -7.21 -26.30 16.60
C TRP A 7 -8.67 -26.11 16.19
N THR A 8 -9.32 -25.10 16.75
CA THR A 8 -10.64 -24.70 16.31
C THR A 8 -10.55 -23.83 15.06
N THR A 9 -11.64 -23.73 14.29
CA THR A 9 -11.72 -22.81 13.14
C THR A 9 -11.44 -21.36 13.53
N ARG A 10 -11.80 -20.99 14.76
CA ARG A 10 -11.48 -19.69 15.36
C ARG A 10 -9.98 -19.48 15.53
N ASP A 11 -9.25 -20.47 16.04
CA ASP A 11 -7.80 -20.37 16.25
C ASP A 11 -7.05 -20.23 14.91
N VAL A 12 -7.52 -20.92 13.86
CA VAL A 12 -7.01 -20.76 12.49
C VAL A 12 -7.25 -19.33 11.98
N ALA A 13 -8.47 -18.80 12.15
CA ALA A 13 -8.80 -17.44 11.71
C ALA A 13 -7.93 -16.38 12.39
N LEU A 14 -7.72 -16.50 13.71
CA LEU A 14 -6.86 -15.61 14.49
C LEU A 14 -5.40 -15.69 14.01
N SER A 15 -4.89 -16.90 13.78
CA SER A 15 -3.53 -17.10 13.27
C SER A 15 -3.33 -16.48 11.89
N VAL A 16 -4.31 -16.61 10.99
CA VAL A 16 -4.28 -16.03 9.64
C VAL A 16 -4.34 -14.51 9.70
N HIS A 17 -5.25 -13.95 10.50
CA HIS A 17 -5.36 -12.50 10.68
C HIS A 17 -4.06 -11.89 11.23
N ARG A 18 -3.45 -12.54 12.25
CA ARG A 18 -2.14 -12.11 12.78
C ARG A 18 -1.02 -12.19 11.74
N SER A 19 -1.00 -13.26 10.93
CA SER A 19 -0.03 -13.41 9.85
C SER A 19 -0.22 -12.33 8.77
N PHE A 20 -1.47 -12.05 8.40
CA PHE A 20 -1.81 -10.99 7.44
C PHE A 20 -1.37 -9.61 7.95
N ARG A 21 -1.57 -9.31 9.24
CA ARG A 21 -1.08 -8.06 9.87
C ARG A 21 0.44 -7.93 9.76
N MET A 22 1.19 -9.00 10.01
CA MET A 22 2.65 -8.99 9.91
C MET A 22 3.12 -8.76 8.47
N VAL A 23 2.50 -9.44 7.51
CA VAL A 23 2.77 -9.26 6.07
C VAL A 23 2.43 -7.83 5.66
N GLY A 24 1.27 -7.30 6.08
CA GLY A 24 0.84 -5.94 5.79
C GLY A 24 1.83 -4.90 6.28
N LEU A 25 2.28 -4.98 7.55
CA LEU A 25 3.26 -4.06 8.12
C LEU A 25 4.59 -4.08 7.34
N PHE A 26 5.07 -5.27 6.99
CA PHE A 26 6.25 -5.43 6.15
C PHE A 26 6.03 -4.80 4.76
N SER A 27 4.88 -5.06 4.13
CA SER A 27 4.52 -4.50 2.83
C SER A 27 4.49 -2.98 2.83
N HIS A 28 3.96 -2.34 3.88
CA HIS A 28 3.92 -0.87 4.00
C HIS A 28 5.32 -0.25 3.94
N GLY A 29 6.26 -0.78 4.75
CA GLY A 29 7.64 -0.31 4.79
C GLY A 29 8.42 -0.65 3.52
N PHE A 30 8.26 -1.87 3.00
CA PHE A 30 8.92 -2.30 1.77
C PHE A 30 8.44 -1.49 0.55
N LEU A 31 7.14 -1.21 0.46
CA LEU A 31 6.55 -0.34 -0.55
C LEU A 31 7.13 1.07 -0.50
N ALA A 32 7.24 1.68 0.69
CA ALA A 32 7.81 3.01 0.84
C ALA A 32 9.28 3.05 0.37
N GLY A 33 10.08 2.05 0.75
CA GLY A 33 11.46 1.90 0.28
C GLY A 33 11.55 1.75 -1.23
N CYS A 34 10.73 0.88 -1.82
CA CYS A 34 10.66 0.72 -3.27
C CYS A 34 10.25 2.03 -3.97
N ALA A 35 9.22 2.73 -3.48
CA ALA A 35 8.76 3.97 -4.10
C ALA A 35 9.84 5.07 -4.12
N VAL A 36 10.60 5.22 -3.02
CA VAL A 36 11.74 6.15 -2.97
C VAL A 36 12.85 5.73 -3.93
N TRP A 37 13.22 4.45 -3.93
CA TRP A 37 14.22 3.90 -4.85
C TRP A 37 13.85 4.16 -6.31
N ASN A 38 12.58 3.93 -6.67
CA ASN A 38 12.06 4.16 -8.02
C ASN A 38 12.31 5.59 -8.49
N ILE A 39 11.98 6.56 -7.63
CA ILE A 39 12.15 7.98 -7.93
C ILE A 39 13.62 8.34 -8.09
N ILE A 40 14.48 7.83 -7.23
CA ILE A 40 15.93 8.07 -7.35
C ILE A 40 16.44 7.55 -8.69
N VAL A 41 16.11 6.31 -9.06
CA VAL A 41 16.52 5.72 -10.34
C VAL A 41 16.01 6.56 -11.51
N ILE A 42 14.71 6.90 -11.53
CA ILE A 42 14.11 7.73 -12.58
C ILE A 42 14.84 9.08 -12.71
N TYR A 43 15.08 9.79 -11.60
CA TYR A 43 15.73 11.11 -11.63
C TYR A 43 17.21 11.05 -12.04
N VAL A 44 17.94 10.05 -11.56
CA VAL A 44 19.36 9.84 -11.92
C VAL A 44 19.48 9.50 -13.40
N LEU A 45 18.62 8.62 -13.92
CA LEU A 45 18.66 8.22 -15.33
C LEU A 45 18.17 9.33 -16.27
N ALA A 46 17.23 10.16 -15.83
CA ALA A 46 16.73 11.30 -16.58
C ALA A 46 17.76 12.45 -16.69
N ASP A 47 18.86 12.39 -15.93
CA ASP A 47 19.87 13.45 -15.80
C ASP A 47 19.22 14.83 -15.66
N GLN A 48 18.43 15.01 -14.61
CA GLN A 48 17.63 16.22 -14.38
C GLN A 48 16.67 16.58 -15.54
N LEU A 49 16.05 15.59 -16.19
CA LEU A 49 15.14 15.72 -17.34
C LEU A 49 15.81 16.17 -18.65
N SER A 50 17.14 16.27 -18.68
CA SER A 50 17.88 16.65 -19.89
C SER A 50 18.03 15.48 -20.88
N ASN A 51 18.12 14.24 -20.39
CA ASN A 51 18.43 13.06 -21.19
C ASN A 51 17.40 11.93 -21.04
N LEU A 52 16.17 12.19 -21.51
CA LEU A 52 15.05 11.24 -21.41
C LEU A 52 15.23 9.97 -22.25
N SER A 53 15.98 10.04 -23.36
CA SER A 53 16.25 8.86 -24.19
C SER A 53 17.11 7.84 -23.44
N ASN A 54 18.09 8.32 -22.65
CA ASN A 54 18.89 7.46 -21.77
C ASN A 54 18.05 6.76 -20.71
N LEU A 55 17.08 7.47 -20.11
CA LEU A 55 16.10 6.88 -19.21
C LEU A 55 15.31 5.77 -19.90
N LEU A 56 14.69 6.03 -21.05
CA LEU A 56 13.89 5.04 -21.75
C LEU A 56 14.70 3.80 -22.13
N GLN A 57 15.95 3.99 -22.59
CA GLN A 57 16.79 2.89 -23.04
C GLN A 57 17.26 1.99 -21.90
N GLN A 58 17.60 2.56 -20.74
CA GLN A 58 18.10 1.82 -19.59
C GLN A 58 16.98 1.29 -18.68
N TYR A 59 15.88 2.04 -18.52
CA TYR A 59 14.80 1.71 -17.60
C TYR A 59 13.78 0.72 -18.16
N LYS A 60 13.64 0.57 -19.49
CA LYS A 60 12.59 -0.27 -20.12
C LYS A 60 12.50 -1.71 -19.62
N THR A 61 13.63 -2.34 -19.32
CA THR A 61 13.69 -3.74 -18.85
C THR A 61 13.27 -3.84 -17.39
N LEU A 62 13.52 -2.79 -16.60
CA LEU A 62 13.17 -2.72 -15.19
C LEU A 62 11.74 -2.22 -14.96
N ALA A 63 11.20 -1.42 -15.88
CA ALA A 63 9.92 -0.75 -15.76
C ALA A 63 8.77 -1.73 -15.41
N TYR A 64 8.64 -2.81 -16.17
CA TYR A 64 7.55 -3.77 -16.01
C TYR A 64 7.61 -4.59 -14.70
N PRO A 65 8.72 -5.29 -14.38
CA PRO A 65 8.79 -6.05 -13.13
C PRO A 65 8.65 -5.16 -11.90
N PHE A 66 9.19 -3.94 -11.97
CA PHE A 66 9.14 -3.01 -10.85
C PHE A 66 7.74 -2.41 -10.64
N GLN A 67 7.04 -2.05 -11.72
CA GLN A 67 5.65 -1.60 -11.65
C GLN A 67 4.72 -2.69 -11.12
N SER A 68 4.91 -3.95 -11.54
CA SER A 68 4.15 -5.08 -11.02
C SER A 68 4.37 -5.27 -9.51
N LEU A 69 5.62 -5.19 -9.06
CA LEU A 69 5.96 -5.26 -7.64
C LEU A 69 5.32 -4.12 -6.84
N LEU A 70 5.44 -2.87 -7.32
CA LEU A 70 4.81 -1.72 -6.67
C LEU A 70 3.30 -1.89 -6.60
N TYR A 71 2.66 -2.33 -7.68
CA TYR A 71 1.21 -2.54 -7.72
C TYR A 71 0.77 -3.62 -6.72
N LEU A 72 1.47 -4.76 -6.68
CA LEU A 72 1.20 -5.83 -5.72
C LEU A 72 1.31 -5.32 -4.27
N LEU A 73 2.41 -4.65 -3.96
CA LEU A 73 2.66 -4.11 -2.61
C LEU A 73 1.65 -3.03 -2.23
N LEU A 74 1.26 -2.19 -3.18
CA LEU A 74 0.25 -1.15 -2.99
C LEU A 74 -1.14 -1.73 -2.77
N ALA A 75 -1.50 -2.80 -3.49
CA ALA A 75 -2.74 -3.53 -3.26
C ALA A 75 -2.76 -4.17 -1.87
N LEU A 76 -1.70 -4.90 -1.49
CA LEU A 76 -1.58 -5.50 -0.16
C LEU A 76 -1.64 -4.46 0.96
N SER A 77 -0.94 -3.34 0.79
CA SER A 77 -0.92 -2.22 1.73
C SER A 77 -2.29 -1.56 1.84
N THR A 78 -3.00 -1.39 0.73
CA THR A 78 -4.36 -0.81 0.72
C THR A 78 -5.35 -1.70 1.48
N VAL A 79 -5.34 -3.02 1.21
CA VAL A 79 -6.19 -3.98 1.94
C VAL A 79 -5.82 -4.00 3.43
N SER A 80 -4.53 -4.03 3.76
CA SER A 80 -4.05 -4.00 5.14
C SER A 80 -4.42 -2.71 5.88
N ALA A 81 -4.42 -1.55 5.20
CA ALA A 81 -4.84 -0.29 5.79
C ALA A 81 -6.35 -0.25 6.03
N PHE A 82 -7.14 -0.83 5.12
CA PHE A 82 -8.59 -0.92 5.26
C PHE A 82 -9.06 -1.92 6.31
N ASP A 83 -8.32 -3.01 6.52
CA ASP A 83 -8.59 -3.97 7.60
C ASP A 83 -8.56 -3.31 9.00
N ARG A 84 -7.92 -2.14 9.13
CA ARG A 84 -7.90 -1.35 10.37
C ARG A 84 -9.10 -0.42 10.53
N ILE A 85 -9.96 -0.27 9.52
CA ILE A 85 -11.14 0.59 9.54
C ILE A 85 -12.40 -0.25 9.75
N ASP A 86 -13.20 0.12 10.75
CA ASP A 86 -14.52 -0.48 10.96
C ASP A 86 -15.55 0.10 9.96
N PHE A 87 -15.75 -0.61 8.85
CA PHE A 87 -16.75 -0.26 7.84
C PHE A 87 -18.20 -0.43 8.32
N ALA A 88 -18.46 -1.14 9.43
CA ALA A 88 -19.83 -1.23 9.96
C ALA A 88 -20.35 0.13 10.43
N LYS A 89 -19.45 1.09 10.67
CA LYS A 89 -19.77 2.45 11.09
C LYS A 89 -19.15 3.48 10.13
N ILE A 90 -19.52 3.44 8.85
CA ILE A 90 -19.04 4.39 7.82
C ILE A 90 -19.18 5.85 8.25
N SER A 91 -20.26 6.21 8.96
CA SER A 91 -20.46 7.56 9.51
C SER A 91 -19.38 7.94 10.53
N VAL A 92 -18.91 6.99 11.33
CA VAL A 92 -17.79 7.16 12.26
C VAL A 92 -16.47 7.21 11.51
N ALA A 93 -16.27 6.39 10.46
CA ALA A 93 -15.07 6.46 9.61
C ALA A 93 -14.93 7.83 8.91
N ILE A 94 -16.01 8.39 8.38
CA ILE A 94 -16.03 9.73 7.77
C ILE A 94 -15.75 10.80 8.84
N ARG A 95 -16.35 10.69 10.02
CA ARG A 95 -16.08 11.60 11.14
C ARG A 95 -14.61 11.53 11.59
N ASN A 96 -14.02 10.34 11.64
CA ASN A 96 -12.62 10.13 11.99
C ASN A 96 -11.67 10.67 10.92
N PHE A 97 -12.03 10.55 9.64
CA PHE A 97 -11.31 11.20 8.55
C PHE A 97 -11.34 12.72 8.69
N LEU A 98 -12.52 13.32 8.97
CA LEU A 98 -12.63 14.75 9.29
C LEU A 98 -11.89 15.15 10.57
N ALA A 99 -11.78 14.23 11.54
CA ALA A 99 -11.03 14.41 12.77
C ALA A 99 -9.52 14.17 12.61
N LEU A 100 -9.04 13.92 11.38
CA LEU A 100 -7.63 13.67 11.05
C LEU A 100 -7.03 12.47 11.81
N ASP A 101 -7.82 11.41 12.00
CA ASP A 101 -7.30 10.16 12.53
C ASP A 101 -6.22 9.59 11.58
N PRO A 102 -4.97 9.35 12.04
CA PRO A 102 -3.86 8.94 11.18
C PRO A 102 -4.14 7.67 10.35
N THR A 103 -4.91 6.73 10.90
CA THR A 103 -5.26 5.47 10.22
C THR A 103 -6.21 5.70 9.05
N ALA A 104 -7.29 6.46 9.27
CA ALA A 104 -8.26 6.79 8.23
C ALA A 104 -7.64 7.66 7.12
N PHE A 105 -6.70 8.54 7.48
CA PHE A 105 -5.95 9.33 6.51
C PHE A 105 -5.00 8.45 5.68
N ALA A 106 -4.23 7.57 6.32
CA ALA A 106 -3.32 6.65 5.64
C ALA A 106 -4.04 5.72 4.64
N SER A 107 -5.21 5.19 4.98
CA SER A 107 -6.01 4.38 4.06
C SER A 107 -6.48 5.17 2.85
N PHE A 108 -6.93 6.41 3.05
CA PHE A 108 -7.32 7.29 1.95
C PHE A 108 -6.15 7.58 1.01
N LEU A 109 -4.98 7.89 1.57
CA LEU A 109 -3.75 8.11 0.81
C LEU A 109 -3.33 6.87 0.01
N TYR A 110 -3.44 5.66 0.59
CA TYR A 110 -3.14 4.41 -0.13
C TYR A 110 -4.10 4.16 -1.30
N VAL A 111 -5.40 4.43 -1.14
CA VAL A 111 -6.36 4.34 -2.26
C VAL A 111 -6.04 5.36 -3.34
N ALA A 112 -5.78 6.61 -2.97
CA ALA A 112 -5.39 7.64 -3.93
C ALA A 112 -4.13 7.23 -4.70
N ALA A 113 -3.14 6.67 -4.00
CA ALA A 113 -1.95 6.13 -4.64
C ALA A 113 -2.27 4.94 -5.56
N LEU A 114 -3.15 4.03 -5.17
CA LEU A 114 -3.57 2.89 -6.01
C LEU A 114 -4.27 3.37 -7.28
N THR A 115 -5.19 4.32 -7.18
CA THR A 115 -5.88 4.92 -8.33
C THR A 115 -4.90 5.63 -9.26
N LEU A 116 -3.95 6.40 -8.70
CA LEU A 116 -2.92 7.06 -9.50
C LEU A 116 -2.03 6.02 -10.21
N SER A 117 -1.59 4.97 -9.52
CA SER A 117 -0.78 3.90 -10.12
C SER A 117 -1.50 3.23 -11.30
N LEU A 118 -2.81 2.96 -11.17
CA LEU A 118 -3.63 2.38 -12.23
C LEU A 118 -3.83 3.34 -13.40
N SER A 119 -4.00 4.64 -13.12
CA SER A 119 -4.19 5.67 -14.17
C SER A 119 -2.99 5.78 -15.12
N GLN A 120 -1.80 5.38 -14.67
CA GLN A 120 -0.56 5.46 -15.45
C GLN A 120 -0.16 4.17 -16.14
N GLN A 121 -0.97 3.12 -16.02
CA GLN A 121 -0.58 1.79 -16.48
C GLN A 121 -0.29 1.77 -17.99
N MET A 122 -1.11 2.45 -18.79
CA MET A 122 -0.87 2.57 -20.24
C MET A 122 0.43 3.31 -20.57
N THR A 123 0.80 4.31 -19.77
CA THR A 123 2.05 5.06 -19.99
C THR A 123 3.26 4.22 -19.66
N SER A 124 3.20 3.45 -18.57
CA SER A 124 4.29 2.56 -18.18
C SER A 124 4.46 1.37 -19.14
N ASP A 125 3.36 0.81 -19.66
CA ASP A 125 3.41 -0.23 -20.69
C ASP A 125 4.06 0.31 -21.98
N ARG A 126 3.77 1.56 -22.34
CA ARG A 126 4.41 2.24 -23.47
C ARG A 126 5.91 2.46 -23.27
N ILE A 127 6.38 2.66 -22.02
CA ILE A 127 7.81 2.74 -21.67
C ILE A 127 8.48 1.37 -21.76
N HIS A 128 7.81 0.30 -21.32
CA HIS A 128 8.34 -1.06 -21.44
C HIS A 128 8.57 -1.45 -22.91
N LEU A 129 7.61 -1.11 -23.78
CA LEU A 129 7.68 -1.35 -25.22
C LEU A 129 8.48 -0.29 -25.98
N TYR A 130 9.37 0.45 -25.31
CA TYR A 130 10.15 1.49 -25.94
C TYR A 130 10.99 0.96 -27.10
N THR A 131 10.68 1.46 -28.29
CA THR A 131 11.44 1.31 -29.52
C THR A 131 11.86 2.69 -30.01
N PRO A 132 13.14 2.89 -30.40
CA PRO A 132 13.61 4.19 -30.88
C PRO A 132 12.76 4.69 -32.05
N SER A 133 12.56 6.01 -32.14
CA SER A 133 11.76 6.63 -33.20
C SER A 133 12.30 6.41 -34.62
N SER A 134 13.55 5.95 -34.74
CA SER A 134 14.18 5.56 -36.02
C SER A 134 13.70 4.21 -36.55
N VAL A 135 12.97 3.43 -35.75
CA VAL A 135 12.47 2.10 -36.11
C VAL A 135 11.01 2.19 -36.52
N ASN A 136 10.67 1.62 -37.70
CA ASN A 136 9.30 1.55 -38.19
C ASN A 136 8.39 0.85 -37.16
N GLY A 137 7.26 1.48 -36.83
CA GLY A 137 6.31 0.98 -35.83
C GLY A 137 6.56 1.48 -34.39
N SER A 138 7.40 2.50 -34.20
CA SER A 138 7.60 3.09 -32.88
C SER A 138 6.33 3.76 -32.33
N LEU A 139 5.99 3.42 -31.08
CA LEU A 139 4.96 4.11 -30.29
C LEU A 139 5.40 5.53 -29.87
N TRP A 140 6.62 5.94 -30.21
CA TRP A 140 7.22 7.19 -29.78
C TRP A 140 7.50 8.08 -31.00
N ALA A 141 6.70 9.15 -31.14
CA ALA A 141 6.95 10.19 -32.13
C ALA A 141 8.11 11.08 -31.65
N ALA A 142 8.98 11.50 -32.58
CA ALA A 142 10.11 12.38 -32.29
C ALA A 142 9.63 13.66 -31.56
N GLY A 143 10.19 13.94 -30.38
CA GLY A 143 9.83 15.09 -29.55
C GLY A 143 8.65 14.89 -28.57
N ASN A 144 7.88 13.80 -28.70
CA ASN A 144 6.77 13.49 -27.78
C ASN A 144 7.25 12.88 -26.44
N GLU A 145 8.52 12.43 -26.38
CA GLU A 145 9.10 11.82 -25.18
C GLU A 145 8.94 12.72 -23.94
N LYS A 146 9.26 14.01 -24.07
CA LYS A 146 9.13 14.99 -22.98
C LYS A 146 7.69 15.13 -22.49
N GLN A 147 6.73 15.23 -23.41
CA GLN A 147 5.32 15.46 -23.08
C GLN A 147 4.69 14.28 -22.35
N VAL A 148 5.17 13.05 -22.61
CA VAL A 148 4.67 11.82 -21.97
C VAL A 148 5.43 11.52 -20.68
N LEU A 149 6.76 11.68 -20.67
CA LEU A 149 7.59 11.32 -19.52
C LEU A 149 7.47 12.31 -18.37
N GLN A 150 7.39 13.62 -18.62
CA GLN A 150 7.26 14.61 -17.54
C GLN A 150 6.06 14.35 -16.61
N PRO A 151 4.82 14.20 -17.11
CA PRO A 151 3.68 13.90 -16.24
C PRO A 151 3.81 12.51 -15.59
N TRP A 152 4.40 11.54 -16.28
CA TRP A 152 4.66 10.22 -15.70
C TRP A 152 5.61 10.28 -14.50
N ILE A 153 6.73 11.00 -14.62
CA ILE A 153 7.70 11.23 -13.52
C ILE A 153 7.03 11.96 -12.35
N LEU A 154 6.24 12.99 -12.65
CA LEU A 154 5.56 13.79 -11.61
C LEU A 154 4.59 12.95 -10.80
N VAL A 155 3.78 12.11 -11.45
CA VAL A 155 2.84 11.25 -10.71
C VAL A 155 3.58 10.16 -9.94
N ASN A 156 4.67 9.57 -10.47
CA ASN A 156 5.51 8.67 -9.66
C ASN A 156 6.05 9.39 -8.41
N LEU A 157 6.41 10.68 -8.52
CA LEU A 157 6.87 11.47 -7.38
C LEU A 157 5.74 11.66 -6.37
N VAL A 158 4.54 12.02 -6.84
CA VAL A 158 3.35 12.13 -5.99
C VAL A 158 3.04 10.78 -5.32
N LEU A 159 3.15 9.67 -6.04
CA LEU A 159 2.98 8.31 -5.50
C LEU A 159 3.94 8.04 -4.36
N ALA A 160 5.24 8.35 -4.54
CA ALA A 160 6.23 8.16 -3.49
C ALA A 160 5.94 9.02 -2.25
N ILE A 161 5.46 10.26 -2.44
CA ILE A 161 5.05 11.14 -1.33
C ILE A 161 3.82 10.56 -0.60
N LEU A 162 2.78 10.18 -1.34
CA LEU A 162 1.56 9.61 -0.76
C LEU A 162 1.87 8.35 0.06
N VAL A 163 2.59 7.40 -0.55
CA VAL A 163 3.00 6.15 0.11
C VAL A 163 3.88 6.42 1.33
N GLY A 164 4.86 7.34 1.21
CA GLY A 164 5.75 7.70 2.30
C GLY A 164 5.01 8.34 3.48
N LEU A 165 4.05 9.22 3.19
CA LEU A 165 3.17 9.80 4.21
C LEU A 165 2.28 8.76 4.86
N SER A 166 1.64 7.88 4.07
CA SER A 166 0.84 6.78 4.61
C SER A 166 1.64 5.91 5.57
N TRP A 167 2.85 5.52 5.17
CA TRP A 167 3.75 4.73 6.00
C TRP A 167 4.14 5.48 7.28
N LEU A 168 4.42 6.78 7.21
CA LEU A 168 4.74 7.61 8.37
C LEU A 168 3.57 7.69 9.36
N PHE A 169 2.35 7.94 8.87
CA PHE A 169 1.14 7.97 9.72
C PHE A 169 0.90 6.63 10.40
N LEU A 170 1.07 5.53 9.66
CA LEU A 170 0.88 4.18 10.18
C LEU A 170 1.98 3.78 11.18
N SER A 171 3.20 4.29 10.99
CA SER A 171 4.35 4.04 11.88
C SER A 171 4.29 4.85 13.18
N TYR A 172 3.58 5.98 13.21
CA TYR A 172 3.48 6.85 14.40
C TYR A 172 2.52 6.29 15.46
N ARG A 173 1.54 5.47 15.07
CA ARG A 173 0.65 4.72 15.98
C ARG A 173 0.67 3.23 15.64
N PRO A 174 1.75 2.50 15.97
CA PRO A 174 1.78 1.06 15.74
C PRO A 174 0.82 0.30 16.67
N GLY A 175 0.34 0.93 17.75
CA GLY A 175 -0.37 0.26 18.87
C GLY A 175 -1.87 0.56 19.02
N MET A 176 -2.56 1.11 18.02
CA MET A 176 -4.04 1.17 18.04
C MET A 176 -4.62 0.03 17.22
N ASP A 177 -4.46 -1.18 17.73
CA ASP A 177 -5.09 -2.37 17.18
C ASP A 177 -6.51 -2.52 17.75
N LEU A 178 -7.43 -1.72 17.22
CA LEU A 178 -8.86 -1.80 17.57
C LEU A 178 -9.41 -3.23 17.44
N SER A 179 -8.83 -4.07 16.58
CA SER A 179 -9.23 -5.48 16.42
C SER A 179 -8.71 -6.41 17.53
N GLU A 180 -7.50 -6.20 18.06
CA GLU A 180 -7.05 -6.94 19.26
C GLU A 180 -7.87 -6.49 20.48
N GLU A 181 -8.09 -5.19 20.65
CA GLU A 181 -8.89 -4.65 21.77
C GLU A 181 -10.35 -5.14 21.72
N LEU A 182 -10.97 -5.20 20.52
CA LEU A 182 -12.34 -5.73 20.34
C LEU A 182 -12.42 -7.26 20.56
N MET A 183 -11.37 -8.00 20.22
CA MET A 183 -11.32 -9.45 20.48
C MET A 183 -11.01 -9.77 21.95
N PHE A 184 -10.15 -9.00 22.61
CA PHE A 184 -9.94 -9.10 24.06
C PHE A 184 -11.16 -8.61 24.85
N SER A 185 -11.91 -7.59 24.37
CA SER A 185 -13.15 -7.18 25.03
C SER A 185 -14.25 -8.24 24.91
N SER A 186 -14.32 -8.96 23.78
CA SER A 186 -15.21 -10.12 23.64
C SER A 186 -14.84 -11.25 24.59
N GLU A 187 -13.55 -11.42 24.91
CA GLU A 187 -13.05 -12.42 25.87
C GLU A 187 -13.44 -12.06 27.32
N VAL A 188 -13.55 -10.75 27.63
CA VAL A 188 -13.99 -10.24 28.94
C VAL A 188 -15.52 -10.35 29.11
N GLU A 189 -16.32 -10.19 28.07
CA GLU A 189 -17.78 -10.33 28.13
C GLU A 189 -18.26 -11.81 28.23
N GLU A 190 -17.44 -12.78 27.82
CA GLU A 190 -17.81 -14.21 27.84
C GLU A 190 -17.59 -14.88 29.22
N TYR A 191 -17.01 -14.16 30.20
CA TYR A 191 -17.04 -14.54 31.62
C TYR A 191 -18.01 -13.63 32.39
N PRO A 192 -19.31 -13.94 32.46
CA PRO A 192 -20.14 -13.33 33.48
C PRO A 192 -19.58 -13.80 34.81
N ASP A 193 -19.16 -12.84 35.63
CA ASP A 193 -18.85 -13.01 37.04
C ASP A 193 -19.96 -13.88 37.65
N LYS A 194 -19.65 -15.16 37.92
CA LYS A 194 -20.52 -16.04 38.69
C LYS A 194 -20.49 -15.49 40.10
N GLY A 195 -21.32 -14.47 40.32
CA GLY A 195 -21.56 -13.84 41.59
C GLY A 195 -21.72 -14.92 42.64
N ILE A 196 -20.77 -14.94 43.56
CA ILE A 196 -20.82 -15.68 44.80
C ILE A 196 -22.01 -15.09 45.59
N ASN A 197 -23.18 -15.68 45.42
CA ASN A 197 -24.30 -15.53 46.33
C ASN A 197 -24.50 -16.86 47.07
N ALA A 198 -23.63 -17.11 48.05
CA ALA A 198 -23.98 -17.94 49.19
C ALA A 198 -24.49 -17.00 50.28
N SER A 199 -25.78 -16.66 50.23
CA SER A 199 -26.48 -16.03 51.34
C SER A 199 -26.64 -17.05 52.47
N SER A 200 -26.24 -16.62 53.67
CA SER A 200 -26.34 -17.32 54.96
C SER A 200 -27.74 -17.79 55.32
#